data_AF-A0A7S2ES96-F1
#
_entry.id   AF-A0A7S2ES96-F1
#
_cell.length_a   1.000
_cell.length_b   1.000
_cell.length_c   1.000
_cell.angle_alpha   90.00
_cell.angle_beta   90.00
_cell.angle_gamma   90.00
#
_symmetry.space_group_name_H-M   'P 1'
#
loop_
_entity.id
_entity.type
_entity.pdbx_description
1 polymer ?
#
loop_
_entity_poly.entity_id
_entity_poly.type
_entity_poly.pdbx_seq_one_letter_code
_entity_poly.pdbx_strand_id
1 'polypeptide(L)'
;AGAGAGAASRLLRRSRPRTETAAAMRFLSPIIPSLTGLALASTSSPDVRVPPSDGGTSDANPLLRSWSTEPYHLPPFSEIRPGHFKPAFEVAMTEHLAELKSIADSDDDPTFDNVCAAYDRAGHLYGRVASVYGNLCGSLNTDEMREVQTEMTPILSRHGSAAVT
;
A
#
# COMPACT_ATOMS: atom_id res chain seq x y z
N ALA A 1 -46.95 -41.31 -41.38
CA ALA A 1 -46.22 -40.94 -40.15
C ALA A 1 -44.73 -41.02 -40.47
N GLY A 2 -43.93 -39.98 -40.57
CA GLY A 2 -44.06 -38.58 -40.17
C GLY A 2 -42.65 -38.09 -39.89
N ALA A 3 -41.88 -37.83 -40.96
CA ALA A 3 -40.54 -37.28 -40.89
C ALA A 3 -40.60 -35.82 -40.41
N GLY A 4 -39.84 -35.48 -39.38
CA GLY A 4 -39.76 -34.13 -38.82
C GLY A 4 -38.32 -33.63 -38.82
N ALA A 5 -37.89 -33.15 -39.99
CA ALA A 5 -36.79 -32.20 -40.07
C ALA A 5 -37.28 -30.84 -39.53
N GLY A 6 -36.58 -30.29 -38.54
CA GLY A 6 -36.76 -28.92 -38.05
C GLY A 6 -35.38 -28.34 -37.79
N ALA A 7 -34.73 -27.82 -38.83
CA ALA A 7 -34.82 -26.43 -39.24
C ALA A 7 -34.11 -25.48 -38.27
N ALA A 8 -32.91 -25.11 -38.70
CA ALA A 8 -32.17 -23.92 -38.31
C ALA A 8 -33.09 -22.71 -38.09
N SER A 9 -32.97 -22.06 -36.93
CA SER A 9 -33.37 -20.67 -36.71
C SER A 9 -32.59 -20.16 -35.49
N ARG A 10 -31.48 -19.44 -35.69
CA ARG A 10 -31.47 -18.00 -36.04
C ARG A 10 -32.06 -17.15 -34.91
N LEU A 11 -31.30 -16.98 -33.83
CA LEU A 11 -31.41 -15.79 -32.98
C LEU A 11 -30.02 -15.23 -32.73
N LEU A 12 -29.70 -14.28 -33.60
CA LEU A 12 -28.55 -13.40 -33.60
C LEU A 12 -28.39 -12.73 -32.23
N ARG A 13 -27.34 -13.10 -31.49
CA ARG A 13 -26.83 -12.29 -30.38
C ARG A 13 -26.30 -11.00 -31.00
N ARG A 14 -27.15 -9.98 -30.98
CA ARG A 14 -26.94 -8.62 -31.49
C ARG A 14 -25.61 -8.06 -31.00
N SER A 15 -24.65 -8.00 -31.92
CA SER A 15 -23.44 -7.20 -31.86
C SER A 15 -23.81 -5.75 -31.60
N ARG A 16 -23.23 -5.14 -30.56
CA ARG A 16 -23.25 -3.69 -30.38
C ARG A 16 -21.95 -3.13 -30.96
N PRO A 17 -21.98 -2.44 -32.11
CA PRO A 17 -20.96 -1.49 -32.44
C PRO A 17 -21.28 -0.16 -31.75
N ARG A 18 -20.30 0.43 -31.07
CA ARG A 18 -20.30 1.88 -30.81
C ARG A 18 -18.93 2.41 -31.23
N THR A 19 -18.87 2.76 -32.51
CA THR A 19 -17.85 3.63 -33.08
C THR A 19 -18.00 5.05 -32.53
N GLU A 20 -16.84 5.58 -32.13
CA GLU A 20 -16.27 6.91 -32.40
C GLU A 20 -17.13 8.17 -32.41
N THR A 21 -16.60 9.20 -31.74
CA THR A 21 -16.38 10.62 -32.15
C THR A 21 -16.46 11.47 -30.88
N ALA A 22 -15.81 12.62 -30.68
CA ALA A 22 -14.71 13.39 -31.26
C ALA A 22 -14.46 14.55 -30.26
N ALA A 23 -13.47 15.41 -30.56
CA ALA A 23 -13.16 16.72 -29.95
C ALA A 23 -12.26 16.68 -28.69
N ALA A 24 -10.97 17.06 -28.70
CA ALA A 24 -10.27 18.24 -29.26
C ALA A 24 -10.65 19.58 -28.60
N MET A 25 -9.82 20.06 -27.67
CA MET A 25 -9.51 21.47 -27.35
C MET A 25 -8.46 21.48 -26.22
N ARG A 26 -7.16 21.69 -26.46
CA ARG A 26 -6.44 22.98 -26.67
C ARG A 26 -6.78 24.08 -25.66
N PHE A 27 -5.91 24.23 -24.65
CA PHE A 27 -5.56 25.48 -23.94
C PHE A 27 -4.09 25.29 -23.51
N LEU A 28 -3.09 25.76 -24.25
CA LEU A 28 -2.55 27.12 -24.39
C LEU A 28 -2.24 27.81 -23.04
N SER A 29 -0.93 28.03 -22.84
CA SER A 29 -0.18 28.62 -21.70
C SER A 29 -0.50 30.10 -21.41
N PRO A 30 0.01 30.72 -20.32
CA PRO A 30 1.38 31.32 -20.26
C PRO A 30 2.09 31.11 -18.88
N ILE A 31 3.41 30.91 -18.76
CA ILE A 31 4.56 31.86 -18.75
C ILE A 31 4.38 33.06 -17.79
N ILE A 32 5.29 33.22 -16.81
CA ILE A 32 5.96 34.47 -16.35
C ILE A 32 7.02 34.13 -15.26
N PRO A 33 8.09 34.94 -15.08
CA PRO A 33 9.48 34.49 -14.87
C PRO A 33 10.16 34.95 -13.55
N SER A 34 11.43 34.55 -13.37
CA SER A 34 12.52 35.25 -12.62
C SER A 34 12.35 35.39 -11.09
N LEU A 35 13.35 35.55 -10.20
CA LEU A 35 14.77 35.92 -10.25
C LEU A 35 15.36 35.59 -8.85
N THR A 36 16.67 35.27 -8.77
CA THR A 36 17.60 35.65 -7.66
C THR A 36 17.35 35.21 -6.21
N GLY A 37 18.32 34.50 -5.63
CA GLY A 37 18.47 34.41 -4.17
C GLY A 37 19.56 33.45 -3.67
N LEU A 38 20.82 33.87 -3.77
CA LEU A 38 21.98 33.26 -3.10
C LEU A 38 21.84 33.36 -1.57
N ALA A 39 21.91 32.24 -0.85
CA ALA A 39 22.15 32.22 0.60
C ALA A 39 22.97 30.98 1.00
N LEU A 40 24.27 31.19 1.23
CA LEU A 40 25.11 30.34 2.07
C LEU A 40 24.73 30.62 3.53
N ALA A 41 24.14 29.64 4.23
CA ALA A 41 23.97 29.72 5.68
C ALA A 41 23.98 28.33 6.33
N SER A 42 25.07 28.09 7.07
CA SER A 42 25.13 27.46 8.38
C SER A 42 24.68 26.01 8.56
N THR A 43 25.67 25.15 8.78
CA THR A 43 25.52 23.85 9.43
C THR A 43 25.16 24.06 10.90
N SER A 44 23.87 24.08 11.23
CA SER A 44 23.42 23.81 12.59
C SER A 44 22.72 22.46 12.58
N SER A 45 23.31 21.50 13.30
CA SER A 45 22.80 20.16 13.55
C SER A 45 21.30 20.16 13.87
N PRO A 46 20.50 19.22 13.33
CA PRO A 46 19.17 19.00 13.86
C PRO A 46 19.31 18.32 15.23
N ASP A 47 19.04 19.07 16.29
CA ASP A 47 18.69 18.53 17.60
C ASP A 47 17.38 17.75 17.44
N VAL A 48 17.47 16.42 17.38
CA VAL A 48 16.29 15.54 17.33
C VAL A 48 15.67 15.53 18.72
N ARG A 49 14.84 16.54 18.97
CA ARG A 49 13.95 16.56 20.13
C ARG A 49 12.83 15.55 19.87
N VAL A 50 12.89 14.40 20.53
CA VAL A 50 11.81 13.40 20.55
C VAL A 50 10.60 14.00 21.28
N PRO A 51 9.48 14.29 20.61
CA PRO A 51 8.23 14.69 21.25
C PRO A 51 7.53 13.49 21.88
N PRO A 52 6.67 13.73 22.88
CA PRO A 52 5.95 12.68 23.59
C PRO A 52 5.00 11.91 22.68
N SER A 53 4.82 10.66 23.06
CA SER A 53 4.11 9.59 22.37
C SER A 53 2.59 9.78 22.44
N ASP A 54 2.04 10.58 21.54
CA ASP A 54 0.59 10.65 21.37
C ASP A 54 0.14 9.53 20.40
N GLY A 55 -0.61 8.56 20.94
CA GLY A 55 -1.20 7.47 20.18
C GLY A 55 -2.20 8.01 19.13
N GLY A 56 -1.70 8.28 17.93
CA GLY A 56 -2.47 8.87 16.84
C GLY A 56 -3.21 7.83 16.00
N THR A 57 -4.50 8.06 15.81
CA THR A 57 -5.40 7.45 14.82
C THR A 57 -4.79 7.33 13.42
N SER A 58 -5.26 6.37 12.62
CA SER A 58 -4.77 5.96 11.28
C SER A 58 -4.28 7.10 10.34
N ASP A 59 -4.91 8.27 10.36
CA ASP A 59 -4.55 9.44 9.54
C ASP A 59 -3.28 10.19 10.00
N ALA A 60 -2.89 10.04 11.27
CA ALA A 60 -1.74 10.71 11.87
C ALA A 60 -0.43 9.93 11.69
N ASN A 61 -0.49 8.63 11.42
CA ASN A 61 0.71 7.80 11.37
C ASN A 61 1.40 7.90 9.98
N PRO A 62 2.64 8.39 9.91
CA PRO A 62 3.37 8.53 8.64
C PRO A 62 3.59 7.20 7.91
N LEU A 63 3.54 6.07 8.63
CA LEU A 63 3.71 4.72 8.07
C LEU A 63 2.47 4.20 7.33
N LEU A 64 1.27 4.73 7.63
CA LEU A 64 0.01 4.30 7.03
C LEU A 64 -0.39 5.14 5.80
N ARG A 65 0.26 6.29 5.61
CA ARG A 65 0.01 7.17 4.48
C ARG A 65 0.53 6.58 3.17
N SER A 66 -0.04 7.02 2.06
CA SER A 66 0.55 6.76 0.75
C SER A 66 1.82 7.60 0.57
N TRP A 67 2.92 6.96 0.22
CA TRP A 67 4.19 7.63 -0.14
C TRP A 67 4.27 7.94 -1.64
N SER A 68 3.17 7.80 -2.38
CA SER A 68 3.14 8.04 -3.83
C SER A 68 3.58 9.45 -4.23
N THR A 69 3.44 10.42 -3.33
CA THR A 69 3.82 11.82 -3.53
C THR A 69 5.29 12.11 -3.23
N GLU A 70 5.97 11.22 -2.51
CA GLU A 70 7.38 11.40 -2.16
C GLU A 70 8.30 10.96 -3.30
N PRO A 71 9.47 11.61 -3.46
CA PRO A 71 10.47 11.19 -4.44
C PRO A 71 10.82 9.72 -4.26
N TYR A 72 10.74 8.93 -5.34
CA TYR A 72 11.03 7.49 -5.34
C TYR A 72 10.16 6.66 -4.39
N HIS A 73 9.01 7.18 -3.95
CA HIS A 73 8.14 6.51 -2.98
C HIS A 73 8.83 6.20 -1.65
N LEU A 74 9.80 7.04 -1.28
CA LEU A 74 10.58 6.86 -0.07
C LEU A 74 9.70 7.10 1.16
N PRO A 75 9.89 6.30 2.22
CA PRO A 75 9.24 6.55 3.50
C PRO A 75 9.80 7.83 4.13
N PRO A 76 8.96 8.66 4.77
CA PRO A 76 9.40 9.91 5.40
C PRO A 76 10.13 9.63 6.72
N PHE A 77 11.39 9.17 6.64
CA PHE A 77 12.22 8.79 7.79
C PHE A 77 12.34 9.87 8.87
N SER A 78 12.23 11.15 8.50
CA SER A 78 12.25 12.29 9.44
C SER A 78 11.05 12.33 10.40
N GLU A 79 9.91 11.75 10.01
CA GLU A 79 8.68 11.75 10.80
C GLU A 79 8.45 10.46 11.57
N ILE A 80 9.20 9.40 11.23
CA ILE A 80 9.02 8.06 11.78
C ILE A 80 9.64 7.99 13.17
N ARG A 81 8.88 7.44 14.12
CA ARG A 81 9.29 7.27 15.52
C ARG A 81 9.00 5.86 15.99
N PRO A 82 9.72 5.36 17.00
CA PRO A 82 9.51 4.02 17.57
C PRO A 82 8.04 3.76 17.94
N GLY A 83 7.36 4.74 18.56
CA GLY A 83 5.96 4.63 18.97
C GLY A 83 4.94 4.51 17.82
N HIS A 84 5.32 4.79 16.58
CA HIS A 84 4.44 4.66 15.42
C HIS A 84 4.37 3.21 14.89
N PHE A 85 5.33 2.35 15.22
CA PHE A 85 5.40 1.00 14.65
C PHE A 85 4.28 0.10 15.15
N LYS A 86 4.03 0.07 16.47
CA LYS A 86 2.98 -0.77 17.04
C LYS A 86 1.60 -0.52 16.42
N PRO A 87 1.05 0.72 16.41
CA PRO A 87 -0.25 0.97 15.80
C PRO A 87 -0.24 0.76 14.28
N ALA A 88 0.89 1.02 13.60
CA ALA A 88 0.99 0.74 12.16
C ALA A 88 0.93 -0.76 11.86
N PHE A 89 1.63 -1.59 12.64
CA PHE A 89 1.58 -3.04 12.49
C PHE A 89 0.21 -3.61 12.81
N GLU A 90 -0.48 -3.12 13.85
CA GLU A 90 -1.83 -3.59 14.19
C GLU A 90 -2.81 -3.41 13.02
N VAL A 91 -2.80 -2.24 12.38
CA VAL A 91 -3.62 -1.97 11.18
C VAL A 91 -3.16 -2.86 10.02
N ALA A 92 -1.86 -2.87 9.74
CA ALA A 92 -1.32 -3.60 8.59
C ALA A 92 -1.48 -5.13 8.67
N MET A 93 -1.35 -5.70 9.87
CA MET A 93 -1.59 -7.13 10.11
C MET A 93 -3.07 -7.48 9.94
N THR A 94 -3.97 -6.61 10.43
CA THR A 94 -5.42 -6.81 10.28
C THR A 94 -5.83 -6.78 8.81
N GLU A 95 -5.33 -5.80 8.04
CA GLU A 95 -5.59 -5.70 6.61
C GLU A 95 -5.02 -6.91 5.85
N HIS A 96 -3.79 -7.31 6.16
CA HIS A 96 -3.16 -8.47 5.53
C HIS A 96 -3.94 -9.78 5.78
N LEU A 97 -4.39 -10.05 7.01
CA LEU A 97 -5.21 -11.24 7.27
C LEU A 97 -6.58 -11.17 6.56
N ALA A 98 -7.16 -9.97 6.44
CA ALA A 98 -8.42 -9.78 5.71
C ALA A 98 -8.25 -10.06 4.21
N GLU A 99 -7.14 -9.60 3.61
CA GLU A 99 -6.79 -9.90 2.22
C GLU A 99 -6.61 -11.41 2.01
N LEU A 100 -5.82 -12.08 2.87
CA LEU A 100 -5.61 -13.52 2.78
C LEU A 100 -6.92 -14.30 2.94
N LYS A 101 -7.77 -13.90 3.88
CA LYS A 101 -9.10 -14.49 4.06
C LYS A 101 -9.97 -14.32 2.83
N SER A 102 -9.94 -13.15 2.18
CA SER A 102 -10.72 -12.91 0.96
C SER A 102 -10.28 -13.81 -0.21
N ILE A 103 -8.99 -14.16 -0.27
CA ILE A 103 -8.45 -15.10 -1.26
C ILE A 103 -8.86 -16.53 -0.93
N ALA A 104 -8.81 -16.91 0.35
CA ALA A 104 -9.14 -18.24 0.83
C ALA A 104 -10.64 -18.57 0.75
N ASP A 105 -11.50 -17.58 1.02
CA ASP A 105 -12.97 -17.73 1.03
C ASP A 105 -13.61 -17.46 -0.34
N SER A 106 -12.81 -17.30 -1.41
CA SER A 106 -13.35 -17.06 -2.75
C SER A 106 -14.03 -18.32 -3.31
N ASP A 107 -15.29 -18.18 -3.75
CA ASP A 107 -16.09 -19.25 -4.35
C ASP A 107 -15.77 -19.51 -5.84
N ASP A 108 -14.85 -18.73 -6.43
CA ASP A 108 -14.42 -18.91 -7.82
C ASP A 108 -13.53 -20.14 -7.99
N ASP A 109 -13.54 -20.76 -9.18
CA ASP A 109 -12.61 -21.84 -9.51
C ASP A 109 -11.15 -21.35 -9.31
N PRO A 110 -10.28 -22.12 -8.64
CA PRO A 110 -8.93 -21.69 -8.31
C PRO A 110 -8.09 -21.57 -9.58
N THR A 111 -7.74 -20.33 -9.93
CA THR A 111 -6.82 -19.98 -11.01
C THR A 111 -5.53 -19.40 -10.45
N PHE A 112 -4.46 -19.38 -11.26
CA PHE A 112 -3.20 -18.75 -10.87
C PHE A 112 -3.39 -17.28 -10.50
N ASP A 113 -4.24 -16.54 -11.23
CA ASP A 113 -4.47 -15.12 -11.00
C ASP A 113 -5.25 -14.84 -9.71
N ASN A 114 -6.21 -15.71 -9.37
CA ASN A 114 -7.05 -15.56 -8.18
C ASN A 114 -6.39 -16.06 -6.91
N VAL A 115 -5.47 -17.03 -6.99
CA VAL A 115 -4.80 -17.61 -5.83
C VAL A 115 -3.36 -17.09 -5.72
N CYS A 116 -2.46 -17.50 -6.62
CA CYS A 116 -1.04 -17.18 -6.51
C CYS A 116 -0.74 -15.69 -6.73
N ALA A 117 -1.27 -15.09 -7.80
CA ALA A 117 -1.01 -13.68 -8.09
C ALA A 117 -1.72 -12.74 -7.11
N ALA A 118 -2.88 -13.16 -6.56
CA ALA A 118 -3.55 -12.41 -5.51
C ALA A 118 -2.79 -12.49 -4.18
N TYR A 119 -2.30 -13.68 -3.82
CA TYR A 119 -1.48 -13.90 -2.63
C TYR A 119 -0.17 -13.12 -2.69
N ASP A 120 0.49 -13.05 -3.85
CA ASP A 120 1.71 -12.24 -4.04
C ASP A 120 1.46 -10.73 -3.90
N ARG A 121 0.25 -10.28 -4.29
CA ARG A 121 -0.17 -8.87 -4.13
C ARG A 121 -0.62 -8.52 -2.71
N ALA A 122 -1.03 -9.51 -1.93
CA ALA A 122 -1.51 -9.31 -0.56
C ALA A 122 -0.37 -8.86 0.37
N GLY A 123 -0.72 -8.14 1.44
CA GLY A 123 0.22 -7.71 2.46
C GLY A 123 1.10 -6.54 2.03
N HIS A 124 0.76 -5.80 0.97
CA HIS A 124 1.57 -4.65 0.51
C HIS A 124 1.78 -3.60 1.60
N LEU A 125 0.74 -3.26 2.37
CA LEU A 125 0.88 -2.34 3.51
C LEU A 125 1.82 -2.93 4.59
N TYR A 126 1.61 -4.20 4.97
CA TYR A 126 2.44 -4.89 5.95
C TYR A 126 3.92 -4.95 5.53
N GLY A 127 4.19 -5.32 4.28
CA GLY A 127 5.54 -5.38 3.71
C GLY A 127 6.26 -4.04 3.74
N ARG A 128 5.56 -2.93 3.45
CA ARG A 128 6.14 -1.58 3.55
C ARG A 128 6.53 -1.23 4.98
N VAL A 129 5.64 -1.44 5.95
CA VAL A 129 5.92 -1.15 7.37
C VAL A 129 7.06 -2.05 7.88
N ALA A 130 7.03 -3.34 7.53
CA ALA A 130 8.06 -4.31 7.91
C ALA A 130 9.45 -3.97 7.33
N SER A 131 9.51 -3.46 6.09
CA SER A 131 10.77 -3.06 5.44
C SER A 131 11.43 -1.89 6.16
N VAL A 132 10.65 -0.86 6.51
CA VAL A 132 11.14 0.29 7.27
C VAL A 132 11.56 -0.13 8.67
N TYR A 133 10.73 -0.93 9.34
CA TYR A 133 11.02 -1.42 10.68
C TYR A 133 12.32 -2.24 10.72
N GLY A 134 12.50 -3.19 9.79
CA GLY A 134 13.72 -4.00 9.69
C GLY A 134 14.96 -3.16 9.40
N ASN A 135 14.83 -2.15 8.53
CA ASN A 135 15.91 -1.20 8.28
C ASN A 135 16.31 -0.42 9.53
N LEU A 136 15.36 0.13 10.30
CA LEU A 136 15.66 0.86 11.52
C LEU A 136 16.20 -0.04 12.63
N CYS A 137 15.68 -1.26 12.79
CA CYS A 137 16.21 -2.23 13.76
C CYS A 137 17.67 -2.60 13.45
N GLY A 138 18.04 -2.69 12.16
CA GLY A 138 19.41 -3.00 11.73
C GLY A 138 20.37 -1.82 11.74
N SER A 139 19.90 -0.59 11.51
CA SER A 139 20.74 0.60 11.33
C SER A 139 20.73 1.57 12.53
N LEU A 140 19.59 1.70 13.22
CA LEU A 140 19.34 2.68 14.29
C LEU A 140 18.67 2.01 15.50
N ASN A 141 19.41 1.11 16.15
CA ASN A 141 18.89 0.29 17.24
C ASN A 141 18.99 0.96 18.63
N THR A 142 18.21 2.04 18.83
CA THR A 142 18.14 2.76 20.13
C THR A 142 17.46 1.93 21.22
N ASP A 143 17.53 2.38 22.48
CA ASP A 143 16.84 1.70 23.60
C ASP A 143 15.34 1.58 23.36
N GLU A 144 14.70 2.65 22.86
CA GLU A 144 13.26 2.66 22.57
C GLU A 144 12.91 1.68 21.44
N MET A 145 13.74 1.59 20.40
CA MET A 145 13.53 0.62 19.31
C MET A 145 13.70 -0.84 19.79
N ARG A 146 14.58 -1.10 20.76
CA ARG A 146 14.75 -2.45 21.34
C ARG A 146 13.56 -2.86 22.21
N GLU A 147 12.98 -1.92 22.94
CA GLU A 147 11.76 -2.15 23.71
C GLU A 147 10.59 -2.52 22.79
N VAL A 148 10.38 -1.73 21.72
CA VAL A 148 9.37 -2.03 20.68
C VAL A 148 9.64 -3.39 20.04
N GLN A 149 10.90 -3.73 19.74
CA GLN A 149 11.24 -5.06 19.20
C GLN A 149 10.86 -6.20 20.13
N THR A 150 11.13 -6.05 21.42
CA THR A 150 10.81 -7.07 22.42
C THR A 150 9.30 -7.29 22.52
N GLU A 151 8.52 -6.20 22.51
CA GLU A 151 7.06 -6.27 22.52
C GLU A 151 6.49 -6.88 21.22
N MET A 152 7.01 -6.46 20.07
CA MET A 152 6.47 -6.85 18.76
C MET A 152 6.89 -8.25 18.32
N THR A 153 8.03 -8.78 18.76
CA THR A 153 8.53 -10.12 18.39
C THR A 153 7.47 -11.22 18.51
N PRO A 154 6.81 -11.42 19.67
CA PRO A 154 5.79 -12.47 19.81
C PRO A 154 4.52 -12.17 18.99
N ILE A 155 4.19 -10.90 18.77
CA ILE A 155 3.02 -10.49 17.98
C ILE A 155 3.24 -10.84 16.50
N LEU A 156 4.38 -10.44 15.94
CA LEU A 156 4.76 -10.72 14.55
C LEU A 156 4.93 -12.23 14.31
N SER A 157 5.46 -12.96 15.29
CA SER A 157 5.55 -14.43 15.20
C SER A 157 4.16 -15.08 15.12
N ARG A 158 3.20 -14.66 15.95
CA ARG A 158 1.81 -15.15 15.87
C ARG A 158 1.17 -14.80 14.54
N HIS A 159 1.39 -13.60 14.03
CA HIS A 159 0.88 -13.19 12.71
C HIS A 159 1.43 -14.08 11.59
N GLY A 160 2.74 -14.36 11.60
CA GLY A 160 3.36 -15.25 10.62
C GLY A 160 2.78 -16.67 10.67
N SER A 161 2.49 -17.20 11.85
CA SER A 161 1.80 -18.49 11.99
C SER A 161 0.34 -18.44 11.53
N ALA A 162 -0.38 -17.36 11.81
CA ALA A 162 -1.76 -17.19 11.39
C ALA A 162 -1.90 -17.03 9.87
N ALA A 163 -0.94 -16.42 9.20
CA ALA A 163 -0.98 -16.24 7.75
C ALA A 163 -0.79 -17.54 6.95
N VAL A 164 -0.18 -18.57 7.55
CA VAL A 164 0.08 -19.87 6.89
C VAL A 164 -0.93 -20.96 7.27
N THR A 165 -1.71 -20.76 8.34
CA THR A 165 -2.64 -21.76 8.88
C THR A 165 -4.05 -21.54 8.34
#